data_AF-A0A1M5EQP9-F1
#
_entry.id   AF-A0A1M5EQP9-F1
#
_cell.length_a   1.000
_cell.length_b   1.000
_cell.length_c   1.000
_cell.angle_alpha   90.00
_cell.angle_beta   90.00
_cell.angle_gamma   90.00
#
_symmetry.space_group_name_H-M   'P 1'
#
loop_
_entity.id
_entity.type
_entity.pdbx_description
1 polymer ?
#
loop_
_entity_poly.entity_id
_entity_poly.type
_entity_poly.pdbx_seq_one_letter_code
_entity_poly.pdbx_strand_id
1 'polypeptide(L)'
;MNNLNISKIFTLAALASMSLFAACKKDSKTGDGGGNGDLIGALANGTVITGSLINDVTLVKGNSYVLKGGVHVKNGKTLTIQEGVTVKSDQNEPSTAYLLVEPGSKIMAEGTAASPIVFTSGATAPKEQDWGGIIICGNAPVNGEGGRIASEMGAGVTYGGTNASDNSGVLKYIRVEYTGKKQTADKEHNGFTFEGVGNGTKVEYLSVYKGGDDAFEWFGGTVNVKYLFAYGAQDDTFDWTFGWTGKAQFLVGVQGDGVADRGIEADNSNKNNAANPFSNPTISNVTLVGSLTAKTGDDPNNATETGKTLGLKLREGTKGKLHNFVVYNFNNGVDLEHDGTLANMADGSLAIKNSDISNLKTWVFKPTTPAGGVRPPFTGVNLFISAPYSNTFVDASTKPAYITGVFVGTTATGAVDAATLDPFFTAANYKGAVQTGSDWTTGAWVRTDKR
;
A
#
# COMPACT_ATOMS: atom_id res chain seq x y z
N MET A 1 -70.14 -10.17 -22.51
CA MET A 1 -69.86 -10.58 -23.91
C MET A 1 -68.85 -11.73 -23.87
N ASN A 2 -68.88 -12.61 -24.86
CA ASN A 2 -68.14 -13.87 -25.04
C ASN A 2 -66.84 -14.01 -24.20
N ASN A 3 -66.72 -15.00 -23.31
CA ASN A 3 -66.57 -16.45 -23.54
C ASN A 3 -65.27 -16.84 -24.26
N LEU A 4 -64.45 -17.69 -23.62
CA LEU A 4 -64.08 -18.99 -24.18
C LEU A 4 -63.70 -20.01 -23.08
N ASN A 5 -63.91 -21.31 -23.36
CA ASN A 5 -63.54 -22.44 -22.50
C ASN A 5 -62.17 -23.02 -22.88
N ILE A 6 -61.59 -23.84 -22.00
CA ILE A 6 -61.00 -25.14 -22.37
C ILE A 6 -61.02 -26.08 -21.14
N SER A 7 -61.19 -27.38 -21.38
CA SER A 7 -61.40 -28.41 -20.35
C SER A 7 -60.29 -29.46 -20.34
N LYS A 8 -59.93 -29.95 -19.14
CA LYS A 8 -59.89 -31.38 -18.67
C LYS A 8 -59.76 -32.46 -19.77
N ILE A 9 -58.97 -33.55 -19.68
CA ILE A 9 -58.71 -34.59 -18.63
C ILE A 9 -57.64 -35.59 -19.25
N PHE A 10 -56.84 -36.48 -18.63
CA PHE A 10 -56.34 -36.76 -17.26
C PHE A 10 -55.40 -38.01 -17.26
N THR A 11 -54.43 -38.15 -16.32
CA THR A 11 -53.74 -39.43 -15.87
C THR A 11 -52.96 -40.31 -16.91
N LEU A 12 -52.01 -41.24 -16.57
CA LEU A 12 -51.02 -41.42 -15.48
C LEU A 12 -50.02 -42.57 -15.84
N ALA A 13 -48.83 -42.60 -15.21
CA ALA A 13 -47.94 -43.77 -14.91
C ALA A 13 -47.14 -44.55 -16.01
N ALA A 14 -45.81 -44.42 -15.93
CA ALA A 14 -44.71 -45.43 -15.90
C ALA A 14 -44.84 -46.82 -16.61
N LEU A 15 -43.78 -47.41 -17.21
CA LEU A 15 -42.52 -47.85 -16.54
C LEU A 15 -41.28 -47.91 -17.48
N ALA A 16 -40.14 -48.41 -16.98
CA ALA A 16 -38.78 -48.23 -17.51
C ALA A 16 -38.27 -49.23 -18.58
N SER A 17 -37.18 -48.85 -19.26
CA SER A 17 -36.16 -49.75 -19.82
C SER A 17 -34.78 -49.07 -19.88
N MET A 18 -33.69 -49.83 -19.92
CA MET A 18 -32.30 -49.35 -19.96
C MET A 18 -31.64 -49.67 -21.31
N SER A 19 -30.85 -48.71 -21.84
CA SER A 19 -29.90 -48.94 -22.94
C SER A 19 -28.66 -48.05 -22.77
N LEU A 20 -27.46 -48.65 -22.71
CA LEU A 20 -26.18 -47.95 -22.77
C LEU A 20 -25.74 -47.77 -24.22
N PHE A 21 -25.47 -46.54 -24.65
CA PHE A 21 -24.64 -46.27 -25.83
C PHE A 21 -23.71 -45.08 -25.58
N ALA A 22 -22.41 -45.37 -25.51
CA ALA A 22 -21.37 -44.35 -25.52
C ALA A 22 -21.08 -43.95 -26.97
N ALA A 23 -21.18 -42.65 -27.27
CA ALA A 23 -20.85 -42.10 -28.59
C ALA A 23 -19.93 -40.88 -28.42
N CYS A 24 -18.63 -41.06 -28.70
CA CYS A 24 -17.65 -39.96 -28.64
C CYS A 24 -17.84 -39.01 -29.82
N LYS A 25 -18.67 -37.98 -29.64
CA LYS A 25 -18.83 -36.91 -30.63
C LYS A 25 -17.68 -35.92 -30.52
N LYS A 26 -16.67 -36.07 -31.39
CA LYS A 26 -15.50 -35.18 -31.50
C LYS A 26 -15.87 -33.89 -32.26
N ASP A 27 -16.78 -33.11 -31.68
CA ASP A 27 -17.23 -31.84 -32.26
C ASP A 27 -16.13 -30.77 -32.10
N SER A 28 -15.39 -30.52 -33.19
CA SER A 28 -14.35 -29.49 -33.26
C SER A 28 -14.95 -28.09 -33.23
N LYS A 29 -14.90 -27.43 -32.07
CA LYS A 29 -15.27 -26.01 -31.96
C LYS A 29 -14.12 -25.11 -32.42
N THR A 30 -14.34 -24.40 -33.51
CA THR A 30 -13.48 -23.32 -34.00
C THR A 30 -13.79 -22.01 -33.26
N GLY A 31 -12.75 -21.40 -32.68
CA GLY A 31 -12.66 -19.95 -32.48
C GLY A 31 -13.69 -19.29 -31.55
N ASP A 32 -13.36 -19.23 -30.26
CA ASP A 32 -13.27 -17.93 -29.58
C ASP A 32 -12.07 -17.93 -28.60
N GLY A 33 -11.55 -16.76 -28.24
CA GLY A 33 -10.19 -16.60 -27.72
C GLY A 33 -10.01 -16.65 -26.19
N GLY A 34 -8.88 -17.21 -25.74
CA GLY A 34 -8.25 -16.80 -24.47
C GLY A 34 -8.46 -17.68 -23.23
N GLY A 35 -9.34 -18.69 -23.28
CA GLY A 35 -9.57 -19.61 -22.15
C GLY A 35 -8.40 -20.55 -21.88
N ASN A 36 -7.34 -20.08 -21.21
CA ASN A 36 -6.26 -20.92 -20.71
C ASN A 36 -6.80 -21.84 -19.61
N GLY A 37 -6.42 -23.13 -19.62
CA GLY A 37 -6.89 -24.08 -18.61
C GLY A 37 -6.39 -23.73 -17.21
N ASP A 38 -7.21 -24.01 -16.20
CA ASP A 38 -6.96 -23.80 -14.76
C ASP A 38 -5.47 -23.88 -14.38
N LEU A 39 -4.85 -22.73 -14.13
CA LEU A 39 -3.45 -22.65 -13.70
C LEU A 39 -3.31 -23.32 -12.32
N ILE A 40 -2.44 -24.31 -12.23
CA ILE A 40 -2.27 -25.17 -11.05
C ILE A 40 -0.81 -25.63 -10.91
N GLY A 41 -0.31 -25.68 -9.68
CA GLY A 41 1.02 -26.18 -9.35
C GLY A 41 2.15 -25.30 -9.92
N ALA A 42 3.28 -25.94 -10.21
CA ALA A 42 4.48 -25.26 -10.71
C ALA A 42 4.32 -24.82 -12.18
N LEU A 43 4.26 -23.50 -12.42
CA LEU A 43 4.08 -22.94 -13.76
C LEU A 43 5.40 -22.87 -14.54
N ALA A 44 5.33 -23.11 -15.84
CA ALA A 44 6.48 -23.09 -16.73
C ALA A 44 7.05 -21.67 -16.95
N ASN A 45 8.30 -21.57 -17.37
CA ASN A 45 8.91 -20.29 -17.73
C ASN A 45 8.13 -19.61 -18.87
N GLY A 46 7.84 -18.32 -18.75
CA GLY A 46 7.08 -17.55 -19.73
C GLY A 46 5.56 -17.74 -19.68
N THR A 47 4.99 -18.45 -18.70
CA THR A 47 3.52 -18.56 -18.57
C THR A 47 2.88 -17.18 -18.37
N VAL A 48 1.83 -16.92 -19.14
CA VAL A 48 0.93 -15.77 -18.95
C VAL A 48 -0.09 -16.11 -17.86
N ILE A 49 -0.12 -15.25 -16.84
CA ILE A 49 -1.01 -15.30 -15.69
C ILE A 49 -2.10 -14.23 -15.92
N THR A 50 -3.37 -14.65 -15.94
CA THR A 50 -4.51 -13.78 -16.26
C THR A 50 -5.76 -14.24 -15.53
N GLY A 51 -6.66 -13.31 -15.16
CA GLY A 51 -7.93 -13.62 -14.52
C GLY A 51 -7.82 -14.27 -13.13
N SER A 52 -8.75 -15.17 -12.81
CA SER A 52 -8.83 -15.78 -11.47
C SER A 52 -7.97 -17.03 -11.32
N LEU A 53 -7.03 -17.02 -10.37
CA LEU A 53 -6.34 -18.22 -9.89
C LEU A 53 -7.23 -18.93 -8.87
N ILE A 54 -7.90 -20.00 -9.33
CA ILE A 54 -8.83 -20.82 -8.53
C ILE A 54 -8.23 -22.15 -8.05
N ASN A 55 -6.94 -22.38 -8.31
CA ASN A 55 -6.13 -23.45 -7.73
C ASN A 55 -4.86 -22.88 -7.11
N ASP A 56 -4.15 -23.70 -6.33
CA ASP A 56 -2.87 -23.33 -5.73
C ASP A 56 -1.77 -23.33 -6.81
N VAL A 57 -1.02 -22.23 -6.91
CA VAL A 57 -0.09 -21.91 -8.00
C VAL A 57 1.31 -21.66 -7.44
N THR A 58 2.35 -22.06 -8.15
CA THR A 58 3.75 -21.80 -7.80
C THR A 58 4.51 -21.21 -8.98
N LEU A 59 5.04 -20.00 -8.79
CA LEU A 59 6.03 -19.39 -9.67
C LEU A 59 7.41 -19.86 -9.22
N VAL A 60 8.13 -20.53 -10.12
CA VAL A 60 9.36 -21.28 -9.81
C VAL A 60 10.59 -20.39 -9.99
N LYS A 61 11.56 -20.51 -9.08
CA LYS A 61 12.76 -19.65 -9.06
C LYS A 61 13.56 -19.71 -10.37
N GLY A 62 14.08 -18.54 -10.76
CA GLY A 62 14.82 -18.37 -12.02
C GLY A 62 13.96 -18.23 -13.28
N ASN A 63 12.64 -18.42 -13.19
CA ASN A 63 11.72 -18.15 -14.30
C ASN A 63 11.27 -16.68 -14.35
N SER A 64 10.82 -16.27 -15.53
CA SER A 64 10.05 -15.04 -15.75
C SER A 64 8.60 -15.37 -16.12
N TYR A 65 7.66 -14.52 -15.71
CA TYR A 65 6.22 -14.67 -15.97
C TYR A 65 5.62 -13.37 -16.50
N VAL A 66 4.48 -13.48 -17.18
CA VAL A 66 3.73 -12.31 -17.70
C VAL A 66 2.41 -12.17 -16.96
N LEU A 67 2.09 -10.98 -16.45
CA LEU A 67 0.87 -10.61 -15.75
C LEU A 67 -0.04 -9.85 -16.71
N LYS A 68 -1.26 -10.35 -16.93
CA LYS A 68 -2.17 -9.84 -17.97
C LYS A 68 -3.58 -9.60 -17.43
N GLY A 69 -3.95 -8.32 -17.36
CA GLY A 69 -5.17 -7.83 -16.72
C GLY A 69 -5.17 -8.01 -15.20
N GLY A 70 -6.33 -7.81 -14.57
CA GLY A 70 -6.50 -8.08 -13.14
C GLY A 70 -6.37 -9.57 -12.83
N VAL A 71 -5.31 -9.95 -12.11
CA VAL A 71 -5.07 -11.32 -11.64
C VAL A 71 -5.54 -11.45 -10.21
N HIS A 72 -6.53 -12.32 -9.96
CA HIS A 72 -7.16 -12.51 -8.66
C HIS A 72 -6.80 -13.87 -8.07
N VAL A 73 -6.06 -13.91 -6.96
CA VAL A 73 -5.92 -15.12 -6.14
C VAL A 73 -7.16 -15.24 -5.25
N LYS A 74 -7.99 -16.26 -5.46
CA LYS A 74 -9.30 -16.36 -4.79
C LYS A 74 -9.66 -17.76 -4.31
N ASN A 75 -10.88 -17.93 -3.79
CA ASN A 75 -11.40 -19.21 -3.29
C ASN A 75 -10.51 -19.88 -2.20
N GLY A 76 -9.79 -19.09 -1.40
CA GLY A 76 -8.90 -19.60 -0.34
C GLY A 76 -7.61 -20.23 -0.86
N LYS A 77 -7.18 -19.88 -2.08
CA LYS A 77 -6.01 -20.44 -2.75
C LYS A 77 -4.72 -19.68 -2.48
N THR A 78 -3.60 -20.35 -2.73
CA THR A 78 -2.26 -19.85 -2.47
C THR A 78 -1.49 -19.59 -3.76
N LEU A 79 -1.06 -18.35 -3.98
CA LEU A 79 -0.03 -18.01 -4.95
C LEU A 79 1.34 -18.04 -4.26
N THR A 80 2.11 -19.09 -4.50
CA THR A 80 3.51 -19.20 -4.05
C THR A 80 4.44 -18.60 -5.08
N ILE A 81 5.40 -17.79 -4.65
CA ILE A 81 6.41 -17.17 -5.51
C ILE A 81 7.78 -17.38 -4.88
N GLN A 82 8.64 -18.11 -5.57
CA GLN A 82 9.98 -18.42 -5.09
C GLN A 82 10.96 -17.26 -5.37
N GLU A 83 12.10 -17.26 -4.67
CA GLU A 83 13.16 -16.26 -4.84
C GLU A 83 13.63 -16.10 -6.30
N GLY A 84 14.05 -14.89 -6.68
CA GLY A 84 14.58 -14.61 -8.03
C GLY A 84 13.56 -14.68 -9.16
N VAL A 85 12.26 -14.88 -8.89
CA VAL A 85 11.21 -14.79 -9.90
C VAL A 85 11.06 -13.35 -10.38
N THR A 86 10.97 -13.16 -11.70
CA THR A 86 10.54 -11.89 -12.31
C THR A 86 9.13 -12.03 -12.88
N VAL A 87 8.25 -11.06 -12.59
CA VAL A 87 6.92 -10.93 -13.18
C VAL A 87 6.88 -9.61 -13.95
N LYS A 88 6.39 -9.62 -15.18
CA LYS A 88 6.25 -8.42 -16.02
C LYS A 88 4.81 -8.20 -16.43
N SER A 89 4.31 -6.97 -16.45
CA SER A 89 3.03 -6.68 -17.12
C SER A 89 3.09 -7.04 -18.62
N ASP A 90 1.97 -7.42 -19.24
CA ASP A 90 1.89 -7.49 -20.70
C ASP A 90 1.79 -6.07 -21.28
N GLN A 91 2.83 -5.64 -22.01
CA GLN A 91 2.91 -4.30 -22.62
C GLN A 91 1.80 -4.00 -23.66
N ASN A 92 1.00 -5.01 -24.05
CA ASN A 92 -0.09 -4.89 -25.02
C ASN A 92 -1.48 -5.04 -24.37
N GLU A 93 -1.56 -5.09 -23.04
CA GLU A 93 -2.82 -5.30 -22.33
C GLU A 93 -3.71 -4.04 -22.35
N PRO A 94 -4.96 -4.12 -22.86
CA PRO A 94 -5.87 -2.97 -22.88
C PRO A 94 -6.52 -2.65 -21.52
N SER A 95 -6.53 -3.58 -20.56
CA SER A 95 -6.97 -3.32 -19.18
C SER A 95 -5.79 -3.01 -18.25
N THR A 96 -6.05 -2.71 -16.97
CA THR A 96 -4.96 -2.56 -15.99
C THR A 96 -4.45 -3.94 -15.57
N ALA A 97 -3.16 -4.20 -15.77
CA ALA A 97 -2.49 -5.39 -15.22
C ALA A 97 -2.18 -5.17 -13.74
N TYR A 98 -2.70 -6.02 -12.85
CA TYR A 98 -2.44 -5.97 -11.40
C TYR A 98 -2.53 -7.36 -10.77
N LEU A 99 -2.00 -7.51 -9.55
CA LEU A 99 -2.15 -8.72 -8.74
C LEU A 99 -2.95 -8.39 -7.48
N LEU A 100 -4.10 -9.05 -7.32
CA LEU A 100 -4.96 -8.93 -6.15
C LEU A 100 -5.11 -10.28 -5.44
N VAL A 101 -5.04 -10.28 -4.11
CA VAL A 101 -5.27 -11.47 -3.26
C VAL A 101 -6.56 -11.26 -2.48
N GLU A 102 -7.63 -11.98 -2.84
CA GLU A 102 -8.96 -11.84 -2.23
C GLU A 102 -9.00 -12.39 -0.79
N PRO A 103 -9.87 -11.86 0.10
CA PRO A 103 -9.86 -12.21 1.53
C PRO A 103 -9.94 -13.72 1.80
N GLY A 104 -9.06 -14.20 2.69
CA GLY A 104 -8.92 -15.63 3.02
C GLY A 104 -8.06 -16.43 2.04
N SER A 105 -7.69 -15.86 0.90
CA SER A 105 -6.66 -16.39 -0.02
C SER A 105 -5.26 -15.91 0.41
N LYS A 106 -4.19 -16.43 -0.18
CA LYS A 106 -2.82 -16.19 0.29
C LYS A 106 -1.82 -15.92 -0.83
N ILE A 107 -0.82 -15.10 -0.50
CA ILE A 107 0.44 -15.01 -1.23
C ILE A 107 1.59 -15.53 -0.34
N MET A 108 2.45 -16.37 -0.89
CA MET A 108 3.65 -16.89 -0.22
C MET A 108 4.86 -16.52 -1.07
N ALA A 109 5.24 -15.24 -0.99
CA ALA A 109 6.29 -14.63 -1.81
C ALA A 109 7.51 -14.30 -0.94
N GLU A 110 8.49 -15.19 -0.91
CA GLU A 110 9.72 -15.02 -0.14
C GLU A 110 10.96 -15.05 -1.04
N GLY A 111 11.42 -13.85 -1.41
CA GLY A 111 12.73 -13.62 -2.01
C GLY A 111 13.86 -13.58 -0.98
N THR A 112 15.06 -13.26 -1.47
CA THR A 112 16.23 -12.96 -0.63
C THR A 112 16.88 -11.63 -1.03
N ALA A 113 17.75 -11.07 -0.17
CA ALA A 113 18.43 -9.81 -0.47
C ALA A 113 19.32 -9.86 -1.73
N ALA A 114 19.73 -11.06 -2.16
CA ALA A 114 20.46 -11.31 -3.39
C ALA A 114 19.55 -11.74 -4.56
N SER A 115 18.50 -12.52 -4.27
CA SER A 115 17.52 -13.01 -5.25
C SER A 115 16.10 -12.50 -4.91
N PRO A 116 15.82 -11.19 -5.07
CA PRO A 116 14.50 -10.65 -4.82
C PRO A 116 13.47 -11.23 -5.79
N ILE A 117 12.20 -11.14 -5.40
CA ILE A 117 11.08 -11.25 -6.34
C ILE A 117 10.90 -9.86 -6.96
N VAL A 118 10.80 -9.77 -8.29
CA VAL A 118 10.68 -8.48 -8.98
C VAL A 118 9.40 -8.45 -9.82
N PHE A 119 8.52 -7.49 -9.55
CA PHE A 119 7.41 -7.12 -10.43
C PHE A 119 7.74 -5.80 -11.12
N THR A 120 7.59 -5.74 -12.44
CA THR A 120 8.00 -4.56 -13.23
C THR A 120 7.20 -4.45 -14.53
N SER A 121 7.39 -3.36 -15.27
CA SER A 121 6.78 -3.18 -16.59
C SER A 121 7.31 -4.19 -17.62
N GLY A 122 6.44 -4.65 -18.51
CA GLY A 122 6.83 -5.37 -19.72
C GLY A 122 7.30 -4.49 -20.88
N ALA A 123 7.15 -3.16 -20.77
CA ALA A 123 7.45 -2.24 -21.85
C ALA A 123 8.94 -2.18 -22.19
N THR A 124 9.25 -1.82 -23.44
CA THR A 124 10.64 -1.62 -23.91
C THR A 124 11.32 -0.43 -23.23
N ALA A 125 10.54 0.57 -22.82
CA ALA A 125 10.99 1.72 -22.04
C ALA A 125 10.06 1.92 -20.81
N PRO A 126 10.32 1.20 -19.70
CA PRO A 126 9.50 1.26 -18.49
C PRO A 126 9.38 2.67 -17.89
N LYS A 127 8.16 3.02 -17.49
CA LYS A 127 7.81 4.30 -16.87
C LYS A 127 6.67 4.15 -15.87
N GLU A 128 6.48 5.17 -15.05
CA GLU A 128 5.38 5.29 -14.11
C GLU A 128 4.00 5.10 -14.81
N GLN A 129 3.04 4.48 -14.10
CA GLN A 129 1.71 4.14 -14.62
C GLN A 129 1.70 3.12 -15.78
N ASP A 130 2.69 2.22 -15.85
CA ASP A 130 2.72 1.11 -16.82
C ASP A 130 1.88 -0.11 -16.37
N TRP A 131 1.71 -0.32 -15.07
CA TRP A 131 0.82 -1.34 -14.50
C TRP A 131 0.29 -0.89 -13.14
N GLY A 132 -0.67 -1.65 -12.58
CA GLY A 132 -1.33 -1.32 -11.32
C GLY A 132 -0.39 -1.46 -10.13
N GLY A 133 -0.44 -2.62 -9.47
CA GLY A 133 0.39 -2.91 -8.29
C GLY A 133 0.05 -4.26 -7.68
N ILE A 134 0.37 -4.42 -6.39
CA ILE A 134 0.03 -5.61 -5.58
C ILE A 134 -0.96 -5.21 -4.47
N ILE A 135 -2.18 -5.72 -4.56
CA ILE A 135 -3.28 -5.47 -3.62
C ILE A 135 -3.51 -6.73 -2.77
N ILE A 136 -3.46 -6.59 -1.45
CA ILE A 136 -3.71 -7.68 -0.51
C ILE A 136 -4.96 -7.36 0.30
N CYS A 137 -6.02 -8.14 0.11
CA CYS A 137 -7.28 -7.99 0.83
C CYS A 137 -7.33 -8.96 2.02
N GLY A 138 -7.77 -8.48 3.18
CA GLY A 138 -7.85 -9.25 4.42
C GLY A 138 -9.17 -9.08 5.18
N ASN A 139 -9.29 -9.80 6.29
CA ASN A 139 -10.47 -9.83 7.17
C ASN A 139 -10.27 -9.11 8.52
N ALA A 140 -9.25 -8.25 8.65
CA ALA A 140 -8.98 -7.49 9.86
C ALA A 140 -9.85 -6.22 9.98
N PRO A 141 -9.99 -5.63 11.18
CA PRO A 141 -10.83 -4.46 11.39
C PRO A 141 -10.51 -3.26 10.48
N VAL A 142 -11.57 -2.68 9.93
CA VAL A 142 -11.59 -1.41 9.18
C VAL A 142 -12.76 -0.58 9.68
N ASN A 143 -12.69 0.74 9.56
CA ASN A 143 -13.69 1.65 10.14
C ASN A 143 -14.86 2.03 9.20
N GLY A 144 -14.92 1.39 8.03
CA GLY A 144 -16.03 1.49 7.09
C GLY A 144 -17.35 0.92 7.61
N GLU A 145 -18.43 1.17 6.87
CA GLU A 145 -19.78 0.78 7.26
C GLU A 145 -19.91 -0.74 7.44
N GLY A 146 -20.45 -1.17 8.59
CA GLY A 146 -20.53 -2.60 8.94
C GLY A 146 -19.17 -3.30 9.15
N GLY A 147 -18.05 -2.57 9.22
CA GLY A 147 -16.70 -3.13 9.30
C GLY A 147 -16.25 -3.79 7.99
N ARG A 148 -16.81 -3.38 6.85
CA ARG A 148 -16.49 -3.88 5.51
C ARG A 148 -16.38 -2.72 4.52
N ILE A 149 -15.50 -2.85 3.54
CA ILE A 149 -15.30 -1.85 2.47
C ILE A 149 -15.12 -2.61 1.15
N ALA A 150 -15.67 -2.08 0.05
CA ALA A 150 -15.41 -2.62 -1.28
C ALA A 150 -13.99 -2.24 -1.73
N SER A 151 -13.25 -3.17 -2.34
CA SER A 151 -11.93 -2.88 -2.90
C SER A 151 -12.03 -1.77 -3.94
N GLU A 152 -11.08 -0.84 -3.89
CA GLU A 152 -10.98 0.25 -4.84
C GLU A 152 -10.63 -0.28 -6.25
N MET A 153 -9.85 -1.38 -6.30
CA MET A 153 -9.30 -1.97 -7.52
C MET A 153 -9.96 -3.32 -7.90
N GLY A 154 -10.34 -4.11 -6.89
CA GLY A 154 -10.98 -5.41 -7.07
C GLY A 154 -12.48 -5.31 -7.27
N ALA A 155 -12.93 -5.26 -8.53
CA ALA A 155 -14.35 -5.19 -8.87
C ALA A 155 -15.16 -6.37 -8.26
N GLY A 156 -16.00 -6.06 -7.26
CA GLY A 156 -16.81 -7.06 -6.53
C GLY A 156 -16.11 -7.72 -5.34
N VAL A 157 -14.89 -7.31 -4.99
CA VAL A 157 -14.16 -7.75 -3.79
C VAL A 157 -14.51 -6.85 -2.61
N THR A 158 -14.71 -7.43 -1.43
CA THR A 158 -15.03 -6.69 -0.19
C THR A 158 -14.14 -7.15 0.96
N TYR A 159 -13.27 -6.25 1.43
CA TYR A 159 -12.31 -6.48 2.51
C TYR A 159 -12.83 -6.01 3.88
N GLY A 160 -11.99 -6.17 4.91
CA GLY A 160 -12.28 -5.80 6.29
C GLY A 160 -12.93 -6.94 7.09
N GLY A 161 -13.19 -6.73 8.37
CA GLY A 161 -13.88 -7.71 9.22
C GLY A 161 -13.55 -7.56 10.70
N THR A 162 -13.43 -8.69 11.40
CA THR A 162 -13.16 -8.74 12.85
C THR A 162 -11.90 -9.53 13.21
N ASN A 163 -11.24 -10.17 12.26
CA ASN A 163 -10.06 -11.01 12.51
C ASN A 163 -8.79 -10.16 12.54
N ALA A 164 -8.51 -9.52 13.68
CA ALA A 164 -7.26 -8.76 13.86
C ALA A 164 -5.99 -9.61 13.61
N SER A 165 -6.09 -10.94 13.72
CA SER A 165 -5.05 -11.94 13.46
C SER A 165 -5.11 -12.56 12.05
N ASP A 166 -5.79 -11.93 11.08
CA ASP A 166 -5.86 -12.45 9.71
C ASP A 166 -4.47 -12.61 9.07
N ASN A 167 -4.35 -13.61 8.21
CA ASN A 167 -3.07 -14.02 7.62
C ASN A 167 -3.27 -14.24 6.11
N SER A 168 -2.92 -13.23 5.32
CA SER A 168 -2.87 -13.30 3.85
C SER A 168 -1.56 -13.92 3.34
N GLY A 169 -0.74 -14.48 4.23
CA GLY A 169 0.53 -15.17 3.93
C GLY A 169 1.77 -14.33 4.25
N VAL A 170 2.73 -14.33 3.32
CA VAL A 170 4.06 -13.70 3.49
C VAL A 170 4.44 -12.92 2.24
N LEU A 171 4.87 -11.68 2.43
CA LEU A 171 5.54 -10.84 1.44
C LEU A 171 6.93 -10.48 1.96
N LYS A 172 7.98 -10.92 1.28
CA LYS A 172 9.37 -10.71 1.70
C LYS A 172 10.36 -10.56 0.55
N TYR A 173 11.23 -9.55 0.62
CA TYR A 173 12.25 -9.26 -0.41
C TYR A 173 11.64 -9.16 -1.82
N ILE A 174 10.61 -8.32 -1.94
CA ILE A 174 9.91 -8.03 -3.19
C ILE A 174 10.20 -6.60 -3.60
N ARG A 175 10.56 -6.37 -4.88
CA ARG A 175 10.50 -5.05 -5.49
C ARG A 175 9.34 -4.97 -6.48
N VAL A 176 8.53 -3.93 -6.35
CA VAL A 176 7.66 -3.44 -7.44
C VAL A 176 8.32 -2.24 -8.09
N GLU A 177 8.24 -2.16 -9.42
CA GLU A 177 8.74 -1.05 -10.21
C GLU A 177 7.63 -0.58 -11.16
N TYR A 178 7.50 0.72 -11.43
CA TYR A 178 6.65 1.23 -12.52
C TYR A 178 5.12 1.01 -12.35
N THR A 179 4.67 0.97 -11.10
CA THR A 179 3.26 0.93 -10.66
C THR A 179 2.55 2.29 -10.87
N GLY A 180 1.32 2.46 -10.41
CA GLY A 180 0.60 3.75 -10.43
C GLY A 180 -0.55 3.86 -11.43
N LYS A 181 -1.11 2.76 -11.93
CA LYS A 181 -2.06 2.85 -13.04
C LYS A 181 -3.40 3.47 -12.64
N LYS A 182 -3.70 4.65 -13.19
CA LYS A 182 -5.04 5.27 -13.17
C LYS A 182 -6.10 4.30 -13.72
N GLN A 183 -7.11 4.00 -12.90
CA GLN A 183 -8.23 3.11 -13.19
C GLN A 183 -9.50 3.90 -13.54
N THR A 184 -9.71 5.06 -12.92
CA THR A 184 -10.66 6.09 -13.36
C THR A 184 -9.99 7.47 -13.34
N ALA A 185 -10.76 8.57 -13.20
CA ALA A 185 -10.23 9.91 -12.94
C ALA A 185 -10.04 10.22 -11.44
N ASP A 186 -10.58 9.36 -10.57
CA ASP A 186 -10.64 9.52 -9.11
C ASP A 186 -10.26 8.20 -8.39
N LYS A 187 -9.53 7.31 -9.09
CA LYS A 187 -9.07 5.98 -8.62
C LYS A 187 -7.79 5.54 -9.33
N GLU A 188 -6.75 5.27 -8.56
CA GLU A 188 -5.38 4.95 -9.00
C GLU A 188 -4.84 3.69 -8.27
N HIS A 189 -3.73 3.11 -8.72
CA HIS A 189 -3.17 1.85 -8.17
C HIS A 189 -1.77 2.04 -7.58
N ASN A 190 -1.65 1.85 -6.27
CA ASN A 190 -0.41 2.04 -5.52
C ASN A 190 0.65 0.95 -5.80
N GLY A 191 1.88 1.15 -5.32
CA GLY A 191 2.94 0.13 -5.31
C GLY A 191 2.55 -1.15 -4.56
N PHE A 192 2.19 -1.00 -3.29
CA PHE A 192 1.55 -2.03 -2.47
C PHE A 192 0.34 -1.47 -1.73
N THR A 193 -0.80 -2.13 -1.86
CA THR A 193 -2.05 -1.75 -1.18
C THR A 193 -2.45 -2.82 -0.17
N PHE A 194 -2.63 -2.43 1.10
CA PHE A 194 -3.01 -3.33 2.19
C PHE A 194 -4.45 -3.05 2.65
N GLU A 195 -5.41 -3.75 2.04
CA GLU A 195 -6.84 -3.64 2.30
C GLU A 195 -7.28 -4.51 3.49
N GLY A 196 -7.38 -3.94 4.69
CA GLY A 196 -7.87 -4.67 5.88
C GLY A 196 -7.00 -5.87 6.27
N VAL A 197 -5.68 -5.81 6.04
CA VAL A 197 -4.75 -6.93 6.24
C VAL A 197 -4.45 -7.14 7.73
N GLY A 198 -4.46 -8.40 8.17
CA GLY A 198 -4.26 -8.77 9.57
C GLY A 198 -2.81 -8.94 10.01
N ASN A 199 -2.59 -8.86 11.32
CA ASN A 199 -1.26 -8.95 11.94
C ASN A 199 -0.66 -10.37 11.98
N GLY A 200 -1.42 -11.37 11.54
CA GLY A 200 -0.88 -12.70 11.24
C GLY A 200 -0.12 -12.74 9.91
N THR A 201 -0.33 -11.75 9.03
CA THR A 201 0.37 -11.61 7.75
C THR A 201 1.78 -11.07 7.98
N LYS A 202 2.78 -11.63 7.30
CA LYS A 202 4.18 -11.17 7.41
C LYS A 202 4.56 -10.27 6.23
N VAL A 203 5.07 -9.08 6.54
CA VAL A 203 5.48 -8.05 5.57
C VAL A 203 6.85 -7.49 5.96
N GLU A 204 7.91 -7.85 5.24
CA GLU A 204 9.27 -7.34 5.50
C GLU A 204 10.07 -7.13 4.20
N TYR A 205 10.97 -6.15 4.15
CA TYR A 205 11.89 -5.95 3.01
C TYR A 205 11.15 -5.78 1.67
N LEU A 206 10.22 -4.83 1.60
CA LEU A 206 9.51 -4.49 0.36
C LEU A 206 10.04 -3.16 -0.19
N SER A 207 10.21 -3.08 -1.51
CA SER A 207 10.65 -1.86 -2.18
C SER A 207 9.74 -1.45 -3.33
N VAL A 208 9.52 -0.14 -3.44
CA VAL A 208 8.82 0.50 -4.56
C VAL A 208 9.81 1.43 -5.25
N TYR A 209 9.89 1.35 -6.57
CA TYR A 209 10.71 2.23 -7.39
C TYR A 209 9.89 2.79 -8.55
N LYS A 210 9.71 4.12 -8.57
CA LYS A 210 8.97 4.87 -9.59
C LYS A 210 7.53 4.36 -9.76
N GLY A 211 6.72 4.56 -8.72
CA GLY A 211 5.26 4.45 -8.81
C GLY A 211 4.67 5.78 -9.30
N GLY A 212 3.71 5.73 -10.23
CA GLY A 212 3.01 6.91 -10.73
C GLY A 212 1.82 7.36 -9.87
N ASP A 213 1.92 7.05 -8.58
CA ASP A 213 0.91 7.05 -7.52
C ASP A 213 1.63 6.71 -6.20
N ASP A 214 0.89 6.43 -5.15
CA ASP A 214 1.39 6.01 -3.84
C ASP A 214 2.34 4.80 -3.85
N ALA A 215 3.34 4.81 -2.97
CA ALA A 215 4.22 3.64 -2.80
C ALA A 215 3.62 2.56 -1.90
N PHE A 216 3.15 2.91 -0.72
CA PHE A 216 2.56 1.97 0.24
C PHE A 216 1.33 2.61 0.90
N GLU A 217 0.15 2.01 0.75
CA GLU A 217 -1.08 2.49 1.41
C GLU A 217 -1.72 1.41 2.29
N TRP A 218 -2.16 1.80 3.48
CA TRP A 218 -2.93 0.96 4.40
C TRP A 218 -4.40 1.41 4.50
N PHE A 219 -5.28 0.72 3.77
CA PHE A 219 -6.73 0.82 3.92
C PHE A 219 -7.18 0.00 5.16
N GLY A 220 -6.91 0.53 6.35
CA GLY A 220 -7.28 -0.10 7.62
C GLY A 220 -6.46 -1.35 7.96
N GLY A 221 -7.02 -2.21 8.81
CA GLY A 221 -6.39 -3.44 9.26
C GLY A 221 -5.38 -3.26 10.40
N THR A 222 -4.55 -4.29 10.61
CA THR A 222 -3.65 -4.42 11.77
C THR A 222 -2.23 -4.87 11.40
N VAL A 223 -1.95 -5.11 10.12
CA VAL A 223 -0.67 -5.66 9.62
C VAL A 223 0.53 -4.86 10.13
N ASN A 224 1.58 -5.56 10.56
CA ASN A 224 2.84 -4.95 10.98
C ASN A 224 3.92 -5.14 9.89
N VAL A 225 4.77 -4.13 9.71
CA VAL A 225 5.71 -4.04 8.58
C VAL A 225 7.13 -3.66 9.05
N LYS A 226 8.17 -4.19 8.39
CA LYS A 226 9.56 -3.73 8.60
C LYS A 226 10.35 -3.58 7.30
N TYR A 227 11.32 -2.67 7.28
CA TYR A 227 12.25 -2.49 6.15
C TYR A 227 11.52 -2.19 4.83
N LEU A 228 10.83 -1.05 4.77
CA LEU A 228 10.17 -0.58 3.55
C LEU A 228 11.00 0.51 2.88
N PHE A 229 11.18 0.44 1.56
CA PHE A 229 11.97 1.40 0.80
C PHE A 229 11.22 1.91 -0.44
N ALA A 230 10.81 3.18 -0.40
CA ALA A 230 10.18 3.87 -1.53
C ALA A 230 11.14 4.89 -2.16
N TYR A 231 11.30 4.82 -3.48
CA TYR A 231 11.97 5.85 -4.27
C TYR A 231 11.10 6.31 -5.45
N GLY A 232 10.85 7.61 -5.53
CA GLY A 232 10.20 8.24 -6.69
C GLY A 232 8.73 7.88 -6.88
N ALA A 233 7.96 7.68 -5.80
CA ALA A 233 6.51 7.80 -5.88
C ALA A 233 6.11 9.19 -6.38
N GLN A 234 5.04 9.26 -7.19
CA GLN A 234 4.57 10.52 -7.80
C GLN A 234 3.44 11.20 -7.01
N ASP A 235 2.75 10.49 -6.11
CA ASP A 235 1.95 11.11 -5.05
C ASP A 235 2.66 10.88 -3.70
N ASP A 236 2.15 10.02 -2.81
CA ASP A 236 2.70 9.86 -1.46
C ASP A 236 3.62 8.66 -1.29
N THR A 237 4.51 8.79 -0.31
CA THR A 237 5.49 7.75 0.00
C THR A 237 4.88 6.66 0.90
N PHE A 238 3.98 7.05 1.80
CA PHE A 238 3.30 6.18 2.76
C PHE A 238 1.96 6.83 3.15
N ASP A 239 0.81 6.30 2.73
CA ASP A 239 -0.50 6.70 3.26
C ASP A 239 -1.05 5.67 4.26
N TRP A 240 -1.85 6.14 5.23
CA TRP A 240 -2.85 5.27 5.84
C TRP A 240 -4.20 5.93 6.07
N THR A 241 -5.26 5.13 5.88
CA THR A 241 -6.65 5.52 6.10
C THR A 241 -7.47 4.35 6.64
N PHE A 242 -8.79 4.50 6.73
CA PHE A 242 -9.79 3.50 7.15
C PHE A 242 -9.53 2.67 8.43
N GLY A 243 -8.72 3.18 9.36
CA GLY A 243 -8.58 2.60 10.70
C GLY A 243 -7.35 1.73 10.93
N TRP A 244 -6.22 1.99 10.24
CA TRP A 244 -5.03 1.15 10.36
C TRP A 244 -4.39 1.26 11.76
N THR A 245 -4.21 0.10 12.41
CA THR A 245 -3.72 -0.01 13.79
C THR A 245 -2.46 -0.87 13.91
N GLY A 246 -1.72 -1.00 12.81
CA GLY A 246 -0.47 -1.76 12.72
C GLY A 246 0.75 -1.05 13.31
N LYS A 247 1.91 -1.65 13.08
CA LYS A 247 3.21 -1.15 13.55
C LYS A 247 4.25 -1.18 12.43
N ALA A 248 5.08 -0.16 12.32
CA ALA A 248 6.05 -0.02 11.24
C ALA A 248 7.46 0.34 11.76
N GLN A 249 8.50 -0.33 11.26
CA GLN A 249 9.89 -0.02 11.62
C GLN A 249 10.85 -0.01 10.42
N PHE A 250 11.80 0.92 10.42
CA PHE A 250 12.82 1.05 9.36
C PHE A 250 12.17 1.35 7.99
N LEU A 251 11.57 2.53 7.88
CA LEU A 251 10.94 3.03 6.66
C LEU A 251 11.85 4.09 6.01
N VAL A 252 12.11 3.96 4.72
CA VAL A 252 12.84 4.95 3.91
C VAL A 252 11.96 5.44 2.78
N GLY A 253 11.83 6.77 2.69
CA GLY A 253 11.14 7.48 1.62
C GLY A 253 12.06 8.49 0.94
N VAL A 254 12.14 8.46 -0.39
CA VAL A 254 12.92 9.43 -1.18
C VAL A 254 12.09 9.87 -2.38
N GLN A 255 11.70 11.15 -2.42
CA GLN A 255 10.95 11.72 -3.54
C GLN A 255 11.81 11.89 -4.80
N GLY A 256 11.15 11.80 -5.97
CA GLY A 256 11.72 12.21 -7.24
C GLY A 256 11.77 13.74 -7.37
N ASP A 257 12.52 14.26 -8.34
CA ASP A 257 12.56 15.71 -8.62
C ASP A 257 11.54 16.16 -9.69
N GLY A 258 10.78 15.21 -10.26
CA GLY A 258 9.77 15.47 -11.29
C GLY A 258 8.40 15.78 -10.69
N VAL A 259 7.77 14.74 -10.17
CA VAL A 259 6.47 14.79 -9.48
C VAL A 259 6.57 13.96 -8.20
N ALA A 260 5.98 14.45 -7.11
CA ALA A 260 5.79 13.83 -5.80
C ALA A 260 4.93 14.77 -4.94
N ASP A 261 4.20 14.29 -3.91
CA ASP A 261 3.51 15.18 -2.96
C ASP A 261 4.04 15.05 -1.52
N ARG A 262 3.60 14.07 -0.73
CA ARG A 262 3.97 13.92 0.69
C ARG A 262 4.96 12.79 0.98
N GLY A 263 5.64 12.95 2.11
CA GLY A 263 6.40 11.87 2.76
C GLY A 263 5.50 10.93 3.57
N ILE A 264 4.39 11.45 4.11
CA ILE A 264 3.28 10.73 4.75
C ILE A 264 1.97 11.50 4.48
N GLU A 265 0.92 10.80 4.06
CA GLU A 265 -0.49 11.16 4.31
C GLU A 265 -1.03 10.20 5.39
N ALA A 266 -1.97 10.68 6.21
CA ALA A 266 -2.42 9.97 7.40
C ALA A 266 -3.79 10.45 7.86
N ASP A 267 -4.81 9.65 7.55
CA ASP A 267 -6.21 9.93 7.83
C ASP A 267 -6.81 8.87 8.75
N ASN A 268 -8.05 9.11 9.21
CA ASN A 268 -8.87 8.08 9.86
C ASN A 268 -10.06 7.70 8.98
N SER A 269 -10.92 8.65 8.65
CA SER A 269 -12.00 8.47 7.68
C SER A 269 -12.64 9.80 7.25
N ASN A 270 -12.68 10.01 5.94
CA ASN A 270 -13.25 11.19 5.28
C ASN A 270 -14.76 11.35 5.53
N LYS A 271 -15.47 10.25 5.75
CA LYS A 271 -16.91 10.22 6.06
C LYS A 271 -17.20 10.48 7.54
N ASN A 272 -16.30 10.07 8.43
CA ASN A 272 -16.47 10.24 9.88
C ASN A 272 -15.11 10.23 10.58
N ASN A 273 -14.56 11.40 10.87
CA ASN A 273 -13.26 11.53 11.52
C ASN A 273 -13.16 10.83 12.90
N ALA A 274 -14.29 10.54 13.55
CA ALA A 274 -14.38 9.81 14.81
C ALA A 274 -14.73 8.30 14.65
N ALA A 275 -14.61 7.75 13.44
CA ALA A 275 -14.86 6.33 13.17
C ALA A 275 -13.91 5.43 13.96
N ASN A 276 -14.39 4.23 14.31
CA ASN A 276 -13.65 3.21 15.05
C ASN A 276 -13.53 1.92 14.21
N PRO A 277 -12.38 1.22 14.19
CA PRO A 277 -11.12 1.59 14.85
C PRO A 277 -10.54 2.90 14.32
N PHE A 278 -9.91 3.67 15.20
CA PHE A 278 -9.13 4.84 14.78
C PHE A 278 -7.87 4.36 14.06
N SER A 279 -7.51 5.00 12.95
CA SER A 279 -6.14 4.95 12.44
C SER A 279 -5.22 5.42 13.55
N ASN A 280 -4.35 4.54 14.02
CA ASN A 280 -3.53 4.74 15.22
C ASN A 280 -2.26 3.86 15.18
N PRO A 281 -1.44 3.93 14.13
CA PRO A 281 -0.25 3.11 14.03
C PRO A 281 0.83 3.55 15.04
N THR A 282 1.73 2.63 15.38
CA THR A 282 2.99 2.95 16.06
C THR A 282 4.14 2.76 15.09
N ILE A 283 4.88 3.84 14.80
CA ILE A 283 5.91 3.87 13.76
C ILE A 283 7.22 4.35 14.37
N SER A 284 8.33 3.66 14.10
CA SER A 284 9.65 4.04 14.61
C SER A 284 10.78 3.87 13.61
N ASN A 285 11.84 4.68 13.75
CA ASN A 285 13.06 4.66 12.94
C ASN A 285 12.76 4.87 11.44
N VAL A 286 12.51 6.13 11.06
CA VAL A 286 12.08 6.49 9.69
C VAL A 286 13.01 7.56 9.10
N THR A 287 13.35 7.46 7.82
CA THR A 287 14.05 8.52 7.06
C THR A 287 13.20 8.94 5.86
N LEU A 288 12.75 10.19 5.82
CA LEU A 288 12.00 10.78 4.70
C LEU A 288 12.82 11.92 4.05
N VAL A 289 12.98 11.86 2.73
CA VAL A 289 13.74 12.83 1.94
C VAL A 289 12.86 13.38 0.83
N GLY A 290 12.41 14.62 0.99
CA GLY A 290 11.59 15.31 0.01
C GLY A 290 12.39 15.85 -1.18
N SER A 291 11.68 16.40 -2.16
CA SER A 291 12.26 17.26 -3.19
C SER A 291 11.65 18.66 -3.13
N LEU A 292 12.50 19.68 -3.21
CA LEU A 292 12.09 21.08 -3.19
C LEU A 292 11.62 21.60 -4.56
N THR A 293 11.93 20.84 -5.62
CA THR A 293 11.73 21.20 -7.04
C THR A 293 10.68 20.35 -7.74
N ALA A 294 10.24 19.24 -7.14
CA ALA A 294 9.13 18.45 -7.64
C ALA A 294 7.85 19.29 -7.74
N LYS A 295 6.99 18.88 -8.66
CA LYS A 295 5.61 19.37 -8.77
C LYS A 295 4.69 18.47 -7.92
N THR A 296 3.65 19.05 -7.33
CA THR A 296 2.64 18.34 -6.54
C THR A 296 1.27 18.36 -7.21
N GLY A 297 0.36 17.53 -6.71
CA GLY A 297 -1.07 17.52 -7.06
C GLY A 297 -1.57 16.13 -7.45
N ASP A 298 -2.75 15.79 -6.92
CA ASP A 298 -3.45 14.49 -6.92
C ASP A 298 -3.62 13.80 -8.31
N ASP A 299 -3.38 14.51 -9.41
CA ASP A 299 -3.08 13.87 -10.69
C ASP A 299 -1.66 14.21 -11.14
N PRO A 300 -0.70 13.26 -11.05
CA PRO A 300 0.67 13.51 -11.45
C PRO A 300 0.86 13.78 -12.96
N ASN A 301 -0.15 13.48 -13.81
CA ASN A 301 -0.14 13.92 -15.21
C ASN A 301 -0.46 15.42 -15.38
N ASN A 302 -1.13 16.03 -14.40
CA ASN A 302 -1.50 17.45 -14.36
C ASN A 302 -0.81 18.25 -13.22
N ALA A 303 0.04 17.59 -12.43
CA ALA A 303 0.85 18.22 -11.39
C ALA A 303 1.68 19.39 -11.93
N THR A 304 1.43 20.57 -11.37
CA THR A 304 1.94 21.86 -11.88
C THR A 304 2.47 22.78 -10.80
N GLU A 305 2.13 22.58 -9.52
CA GLU A 305 2.60 23.42 -8.43
C GLU A 305 3.97 22.96 -7.91
N THR A 306 5.01 23.74 -8.11
CA THR A 306 6.31 23.53 -7.46
C THR A 306 6.37 24.25 -6.11
N GLY A 307 7.13 23.71 -5.16
CA GLY A 307 7.34 24.35 -3.86
C GLY A 307 6.29 23.98 -2.79
N LYS A 308 5.60 22.84 -2.97
CA LYS A 308 4.48 22.38 -2.16
C LYS A 308 4.69 21.04 -1.43
N THR A 309 5.77 20.29 -1.69
CA THR A 309 5.98 18.97 -1.06
C THR A 309 5.99 19.05 0.47
N LEU A 310 5.49 18.00 1.13
CA LEU A 310 5.14 18.02 2.55
C LEU A 310 5.65 16.79 3.29
N GLY A 311 6.36 16.98 4.41
CA GLY A 311 6.94 15.87 5.17
C GLY A 311 5.89 14.91 5.76
N LEU A 312 4.90 15.45 6.47
CA LEU A 312 3.76 14.71 7.02
C LEU A 312 2.47 15.54 6.94
N LYS A 313 1.42 15.01 6.30
CA LYS A 313 0.05 15.52 6.31
C LYS A 313 -0.79 14.59 7.20
N LEU A 314 -1.25 15.11 8.35
CA LEU A 314 -1.96 14.32 9.36
C LEU A 314 -3.36 14.93 9.54
N ARG A 315 -4.42 14.21 9.17
CA ARG A 315 -5.78 14.78 9.10
C ARG A 315 -6.86 13.83 9.60
N GLU A 316 -8.10 14.25 9.38
CA GLU A 316 -9.32 13.43 9.46
C GLU A 316 -9.54 12.67 10.78
N GLY A 317 -8.99 13.16 11.89
CA GLY A 317 -9.08 12.48 13.18
C GLY A 317 -8.11 11.31 13.36
N THR A 318 -7.04 11.23 12.55
CA THR A 318 -5.98 10.23 12.72
C THR A 318 -5.29 10.36 14.09
N LYS A 319 -4.81 9.22 14.60
CA LYS A 319 -4.00 9.09 15.81
C LYS A 319 -2.69 8.39 15.43
N GLY A 320 -1.78 8.27 16.38
CA GLY A 320 -0.55 7.49 16.14
C GLY A 320 0.59 7.88 17.05
N LYS A 321 1.60 7.01 17.09
CA LYS A 321 2.80 7.14 17.91
C LYS A 321 4.01 7.06 17.00
N LEU A 322 4.46 8.21 16.52
CA LEU A 322 5.50 8.36 15.50
C LEU A 322 6.81 8.75 16.20
N HIS A 323 7.83 7.90 16.16
CA HIS A 323 9.08 8.05 16.90
C HIS A 323 10.32 7.96 16.01
N ASN A 324 11.43 8.59 16.39
CA ASN A 324 12.75 8.41 15.74
C ASN A 324 12.75 8.74 14.23
N PHE A 325 11.97 9.73 13.78
CA PHE A 325 11.96 10.17 12.38
C PHE A 325 13.15 11.10 12.09
N VAL A 326 13.61 11.08 10.84
CA VAL A 326 14.48 12.08 10.23
C VAL A 326 13.82 12.51 8.93
N VAL A 327 13.33 13.76 8.87
CA VAL A 327 12.53 14.28 7.75
C VAL A 327 13.19 15.54 7.23
N TYR A 328 13.61 15.56 5.97
CA TYR A 328 14.22 16.76 5.40
C TYR A 328 14.00 16.94 3.90
N ASN A 329 14.39 18.10 3.35
CA ASN A 329 14.22 18.50 1.94
C ASN A 329 12.76 18.64 1.43
N PHE A 330 11.76 18.67 2.33
CA PHE A 330 10.40 19.05 1.98
C PHE A 330 10.21 20.58 2.04
N ASN A 331 9.29 21.11 1.22
CA ASN A 331 8.95 22.52 1.29
C ASN A 331 8.15 22.85 2.58
N ASN A 332 7.23 21.98 2.98
CA ASN A 332 6.45 22.06 4.21
C ASN A 332 6.87 20.91 5.16
N GLY A 333 6.88 21.16 6.47
CA GLY A 333 7.28 20.15 7.47
C GLY A 333 6.16 19.20 7.87
N VAL A 334 5.39 19.62 8.86
CA VAL A 334 4.16 18.95 9.32
C VAL A 334 2.97 19.85 9.02
N ASP A 335 1.88 19.25 8.58
CA ASP A 335 0.59 19.90 8.38
C ASP A 335 -0.50 19.07 9.11
N LEU A 336 -1.20 19.68 10.05
CA LEU A 336 -2.26 19.04 10.83
C LEU A 336 -3.63 19.64 10.46
N GLU A 337 -4.56 18.83 9.96
CA GLU A 337 -5.90 19.30 9.57
C GLU A 337 -7.04 18.65 10.37
N HIS A 338 -8.14 19.40 10.52
CA HIS A 338 -9.40 19.02 11.17
C HIS A 338 -9.34 18.93 12.70
N ASP A 339 -10.44 19.34 13.34
CA ASP A 339 -10.47 19.58 14.80
C ASP A 339 -10.28 18.29 15.61
N GLY A 340 -10.72 17.14 15.08
CA GLY A 340 -10.48 15.83 15.68
C GLY A 340 -8.99 15.49 15.78
N THR A 341 -8.21 15.77 14.72
CA THR A 341 -6.76 15.52 14.68
C THR A 341 -6.01 16.48 15.61
N LEU A 342 -6.45 17.75 15.66
CA LEU A 342 -5.90 18.76 16.56
C LEU A 342 -6.21 18.41 18.04
N ALA A 343 -7.39 17.86 18.33
CA ALA A 343 -7.73 17.32 19.65
C ALA A 343 -6.89 16.08 20.00
N ASN A 344 -6.67 15.16 19.05
CA ASN A 344 -5.79 14.00 19.23
C ASN A 344 -4.32 14.42 19.49
N MET A 345 -3.84 15.51 18.90
CA MET A 345 -2.55 16.09 19.29
C MET A 345 -2.61 16.61 20.73
N ALA A 346 -3.65 17.36 21.08
CA ALA A 346 -3.77 18.02 22.38
C ALA A 346 -3.89 17.04 23.57
N ASP A 347 -4.57 15.91 23.40
CA ASP A 347 -4.61 14.82 24.39
C ASP A 347 -3.40 13.86 24.30
N GLY A 348 -2.55 14.03 23.27
CA GLY A 348 -1.36 13.24 23.02
C GLY A 348 -1.63 11.84 22.45
N SER A 349 -2.87 11.51 22.04
CA SER A 349 -3.19 10.27 21.33
C SER A 349 -2.55 10.22 19.94
N LEU A 350 -2.37 11.38 19.28
CA LEU A 350 -1.46 11.61 18.16
C LEU A 350 -0.16 12.27 18.67
N ALA A 351 1.00 11.72 18.33
CA ALA A 351 2.29 12.28 18.72
C ALA A 351 3.42 11.96 17.71
N ILE A 352 4.15 13.00 17.29
CA ILE A 352 5.49 12.89 16.68
C ILE A 352 6.52 13.17 17.76
N LYS A 353 7.41 12.23 18.09
CA LYS A 353 8.42 12.36 19.15
C LYS A 353 9.80 11.92 18.70
N ASN A 354 10.83 12.31 19.45
CA ASN A 354 12.20 11.85 19.29
C ASN A 354 12.71 12.00 17.84
N SER A 355 12.34 13.08 17.13
CA SER A 355 12.53 13.20 15.68
C SER A 355 13.28 14.47 15.27
N ASP A 356 13.99 14.42 14.15
CA ASP A 356 14.67 15.56 13.54
C ASP A 356 13.95 15.94 12.24
N ILE A 357 13.41 17.16 12.17
CA ILE A 357 12.56 17.61 11.05
C ILE A 357 13.06 18.97 10.55
N SER A 358 13.45 19.05 9.28
CA SER A 358 14.13 20.21 8.66
C SER A 358 13.54 20.57 7.30
N ASN A 359 12.82 21.69 7.22
CA ASN A 359 11.93 22.04 6.09
C ASN A 359 11.93 23.56 5.84
N LEU A 360 11.42 24.02 4.68
CA LEU A 360 11.47 25.47 4.36
C LEU A 360 10.41 26.35 5.03
N LYS A 361 9.27 25.79 5.46
CA LYS A 361 8.13 26.56 6.01
C LYS A 361 7.67 26.02 7.35
N THR A 362 7.42 26.92 8.29
CA THR A 362 6.85 26.66 9.62
C THR A 362 5.65 25.71 9.54
N TRP A 363 5.57 24.74 10.46
CA TRP A 363 4.49 23.75 10.47
C TRP A 363 3.11 24.39 10.63
N VAL A 364 2.12 23.79 9.97
CA VAL A 364 0.79 24.36 9.81
C VAL A 364 -0.23 23.55 10.61
N PHE A 365 -1.16 24.26 11.26
CA PHE A 365 -2.24 23.66 12.03
C PHE A 365 -3.54 24.31 11.56
N LYS A 366 -4.45 23.50 10.99
CA LYS A 366 -5.63 23.95 10.26
C LYS A 366 -6.92 23.38 10.89
N PRO A 367 -7.62 24.15 11.75
CA PRO A 367 -8.97 23.81 12.20
C PRO A 367 -9.93 23.54 11.03
N THR A 368 -11.06 22.90 11.30
CA THR A 368 -12.06 22.62 10.25
C THR A 368 -12.60 23.92 9.66
N THR A 369 -12.71 23.99 8.33
CA THR A 369 -13.38 25.13 7.66
C THR A 369 -14.89 24.97 7.82
N PRO A 370 -15.62 25.93 8.43
CA PRO A 370 -17.09 25.86 8.50
C PRO A 370 -17.71 25.89 7.10
N ALA A 371 -18.84 25.21 6.90
CA ALA A 371 -19.53 25.18 5.61
C ALA A 371 -19.90 26.60 5.14
N GLY A 372 -19.35 27.03 3.99
CA GLY A 372 -19.51 28.38 3.45
C GLY A 372 -18.76 29.49 4.21
N GLY A 373 -17.92 29.14 5.18
CA GLY A 373 -17.15 30.07 6.02
C GLY A 373 -15.67 30.17 5.66
N VAL A 374 -14.98 31.07 6.35
CA VAL A 374 -13.51 31.18 6.33
C VAL A 374 -12.93 30.25 7.41
N ARG A 375 -11.82 29.57 7.14
CA ARG A 375 -11.15 28.70 8.12
C ARG A 375 -10.64 29.55 9.30
N PRO A 376 -10.98 29.23 10.56
CA PRO A 376 -10.50 29.98 11.72
C PRO A 376 -9.01 29.68 11.98
N PRO A 377 -8.27 30.61 12.61
CA PRO A 377 -6.87 30.38 12.98
C PRO A 377 -6.77 29.32 14.09
N PHE A 378 -5.69 28.54 14.08
CA PHE A 378 -5.35 27.68 15.22
C PHE A 378 -4.95 28.53 16.44
N THR A 379 -5.58 28.27 17.57
CA THR A 379 -5.36 28.98 18.85
C THR A 379 -4.75 28.10 19.94
N GLY A 380 -4.50 26.81 19.64
CA GLY A 380 -3.85 25.88 20.55
C GLY A 380 -2.33 26.01 20.56
N VAL A 381 -1.67 25.13 21.31
CA VAL A 381 -0.21 25.02 21.35
C VAL A 381 0.29 23.88 20.46
N ASN A 382 1.37 24.12 19.71
CA ASN A 382 2.11 23.05 19.02
C ASN A 382 2.87 22.23 20.07
N LEU A 383 2.30 21.10 20.50
CA LEU A 383 2.92 20.23 21.50
C LEU A 383 4.16 19.49 20.96
N PHE A 384 4.24 19.26 19.66
CA PHE A 384 5.34 18.49 19.05
C PHE A 384 6.71 19.20 19.18
N ILE A 385 6.75 20.53 19.33
CA ILE A 385 7.99 21.28 19.59
C ILE A 385 8.27 21.51 21.09
N SER A 386 7.49 20.89 21.99
CA SER A 386 7.71 20.97 23.44
C SER A 386 8.78 19.98 23.93
N ALA A 387 9.48 20.31 25.01
CA ALA A 387 10.57 19.48 25.53
C ALA A 387 10.20 17.99 25.80
N PRO A 388 9.00 17.64 26.32
CA PRO A 388 8.56 16.23 26.47
C PRO A 388 8.33 15.44 25.18
N TYR A 389 8.49 16.07 24.01
CA TYR A 389 8.42 15.43 22.70
C TYR A 389 9.81 15.21 22.09
N SER A 390 10.86 15.87 22.58
CA SER A 390 12.28 15.65 22.19
C SER A 390 12.58 15.76 20.68
N ASN A 391 11.81 16.60 19.98
CA ASN A 391 12.03 16.86 18.57
C ASN A 391 13.05 18.00 18.36
N THR A 392 13.83 17.89 17.29
CA THR A 392 14.65 18.98 16.75
C THR A 392 13.97 19.50 15.49
N PHE A 393 13.72 20.80 15.45
CA PHE A 393 13.05 21.48 14.34
C PHE A 393 13.96 22.57 13.76
N VAL A 394 14.02 22.68 12.43
CA VAL A 394 14.78 23.71 11.72
C VAL A 394 13.98 24.22 10.52
N ASP A 395 13.74 25.53 10.45
CA ASP A 395 13.22 26.24 9.26
C ASP A 395 14.31 26.40 8.19
N ALA A 396 14.89 25.27 7.76
CA ALA A 396 15.80 25.18 6.63
C ALA A 396 15.75 23.77 6.01
N SER A 397 15.88 23.68 4.69
CA SER A 397 16.01 22.41 3.96
C SER A 397 17.43 21.84 4.04
N THR A 398 18.00 21.79 5.24
CA THR A 398 19.36 21.26 5.47
C THR A 398 19.32 19.76 5.72
N LYS A 399 20.00 18.99 4.87
CA LYS A 399 20.33 17.60 5.18
C LYS A 399 21.10 17.53 6.52
N PRO A 400 20.68 16.73 7.52
CA PRO A 400 21.42 16.58 8.77
C PRO A 400 22.84 16.09 8.53
N ALA A 401 23.81 16.63 9.27
CA ALA A 401 25.24 16.36 9.04
C ALA A 401 25.65 14.88 9.25
N TYR A 402 24.84 14.10 9.95
CA TYR A 402 25.05 12.66 10.14
C TYR A 402 24.51 11.80 8.97
N ILE A 403 23.74 12.36 8.03
CA ILE A 403 23.28 11.65 6.83
C ILE A 403 24.38 11.69 5.76
N THR A 404 25.00 10.54 5.52
CA THR A 404 25.85 10.28 4.35
C THR A 404 24.97 9.98 3.14
N GLY A 405 25.43 10.37 1.94
CA GLY A 405 24.61 10.23 0.73
C GLY A 405 23.29 10.99 0.83
N VAL A 406 22.18 10.27 0.67
CA VAL A 406 20.79 10.74 0.70
C VAL A 406 20.02 10.25 1.94
N PHE A 407 20.23 9.02 2.41
CA PHE A 407 19.41 8.48 3.51
C PHE A 407 20.17 7.62 4.53
N VAL A 408 21.47 7.41 4.34
CA VAL A 408 22.29 6.53 5.18
C VAL A 408 22.92 7.32 6.32
N GLY A 409 22.36 7.21 7.52
CA GLY A 409 22.85 7.85 8.73
C GLY A 409 21.79 7.94 9.82
N THR A 410 22.24 7.98 11.07
CA THR A 410 21.37 7.96 12.26
C THR A 410 22.01 8.69 13.43
N THR A 411 21.23 9.23 14.36
CA THR A 411 21.73 9.87 15.60
C THR A 411 21.03 9.31 16.84
N ALA A 412 21.78 9.05 17.91
CA ALA A 412 21.21 8.68 19.22
C ALA A 412 20.69 9.90 20.02
N THR A 413 20.97 11.12 19.57
CA THR A 413 20.72 12.35 20.34
C THR A 413 19.22 12.66 20.43
N GLY A 414 18.62 12.43 21.60
CA GLY A 414 17.18 12.58 21.81
C GLY A 414 16.32 11.48 21.19
N ALA A 415 16.93 10.36 20.80
CA ALA A 415 16.21 9.16 20.36
C ALA A 415 15.50 8.45 21.55
N VAL A 416 14.64 7.50 21.22
CA VAL A 416 14.12 6.49 22.16
C VAL A 416 14.49 5.10 21.63
N ASP A 417 14.73 4.12 22.50
CA ASP A 417 14.84 2.74 22.03
C ASP A 417 13.46 2.21 21.63
N ALA A 418 13.27 1.92 20.34
CA ALA A 418 12.01 1.44 19.78
C ALA A 418 11.50 0.16 20.50
N ALA A 419 12.39 -0.70 20.98
CA ALA A 419 12.00 -1.92 21.74
C ALA A 419 11.30 -1.61 23.08
N THR A 420 11.38 -0.38 23.60
CA THR A 420 10.63 0.05 24.80
C THR A 420 9.21 0.52 24.48
N LEU A 421 8.86 0.71 23.20
CA LEU A 421 7.53 1.14 22.77
C LEU A 421 6.58 -0.06 22.66
N ASP A 422 7.04 -1.17 22.08
CA ASP A 422 6.30 -2.42 21.92
C ASP A 422 7.22 -3.61 21.56
N PRO A 423 6.95 -4.85 22.00
CA PRO A 423 7.77 -6.02 21.69
C PRO A 423 7.92 -6.40 20.20
N PHE A 424 7.11 -5.83 19.30
CA PHE A 424 7.32 -5.94 17.86
C PHE A 424 8.65 -5.30 17.40
N PHE A 425 9.08 -4.23 18.05
CA PHE A 425 10.22 -3.44 17.57
C PHE A 425 11.57 -4.10 17.90
N THR A 426 12.49 -4.01 16.94
CA THR A 426 13.91 -4.32 17.15
C THR A 426 14.53 -3.18 17.97
N ALA A 427 15.46 -3.50 18.88
CA ALA A 427 16.17 -2.48 19.65
C ALA A 427 16.92 -1.51 18.71
N ALA A 428 16.62 -0.22 18.85
CA ALA A 428 17.00 0.82 17.89
C ALA A 428 16.95 2.22 18.53
N ASN A 429 17.87 2.48 19.47
CA ASN A 429 18.00 3.77 20.17
C ASN A 429 18.66 4.85 19.30
N TYR A 430 18.02 5.17 18.17
CA TYR A 430 18.49 6.18 17.22
C TYR A 430 17.37 6.71 16.32
N LYS A 431 17.48 7.98 15.92
CA LYS A 431 16.66 8.62 14.88
C LYS A 431 17.14 8.19 13.50
N GLY A 432 16.22 8.00 12.57
CA GLY A 432 16.49 7.58 11.18
C GLY A 432 16.42 6.06 11.01
N ALA A 433 16.28 5.62 9.77
CA ALA A 433 16.00 4.22 9.43
C ALA A 433 17.23 3.36 9.09
N VAL A 434 18.33 3.97 8.60
CA VAL A 434 19.47 3.24 8.02
C VAL A 434 20.78 3.66 8.70
N GLN A 435 21.34 2.80 9.55
CA GLN A 435 22.60 3.10 10.24
C GLN A 435 23.81 3.01 9.31
N THR A 436 24.74 3.95 9.44
CA THR A 436 26.07 3.87 8.80
C THR A 436 26.78 2.59 9.24
N GLY A 437 27.17 1.74 8.28
CA GLY A 437 27.82 0.45 8.52
C GLY A 437 26.87 -0.75 8.66
N SER A 438 25.56 -0.53 8.87
CA SER A 438 24.53 -1.57 8.93
C SER A 438 23.40 -1.28 7.93
N ASP A 439 23.79 -0.97 6.70
CA ASP A 439 22.88 -0.51 5.63
C ASP A 439 22.12 -1.68 4.99
N TRP A 440 20.86 -1.85 5.38
CA TRP A 440 19.95 -2.88 4.86
C TRP A 440 19.47 -2.62 3.43
N THR A 441 19.68 -1.42 2.88
CA THR A 441 19.33 -1.04 1.49
C THR A 441 20.40 -1.43 0.47
N THR A 442 21.41 -2.20 0.88
CA THR A 442 22.54 -2.63 0.01
C THR A 442 22.20 -3.80 -0.92
N GLY A 443 21.14 -4.56 -0.64
CA GLY A 443 20.76 -5.72 -1.43
C GLY A 443 20.09 -5.39 -2.76
N ALA A 444 20.11 -6.36 -3.69
CA ALA A 444 19.56 -6.25 -5.04
C ALA A 444 18.03 -6.04 -5.09
N TRP A 445 17.35 -6.10 -3.94
CA TRP A 445 15.93 -5.81 -3.77
C TRP A 445 15.61 -4.30 -3.76
N VAL A 446 16.52 -3.43 -3.34
CA VAL A 446 16.34 -1.97 -3.43
C VAL A 446 16.74 -1.45 -4.81
N ARG A 447 16.07 -0.38 -5.28
CA ARG A 447 16.47 0.39 -6.46
C ARG A 447 16.21 1.88 -6.24
N THR A 448 17.14 2.72 -6.70
CA THR A 448 17.10 4.19 -6.59
C THR A 448 18.08 4.80 -7.61
N ASP A 449 17.85 6.03 -8.08
CA ASP A 449 18.86 6.77 -8.86
C ASP A 449 19.80 7.62 -7.97
N LYS A 450 19.50 7.75 -6.67
CA LYS A 450 20.25 8.57 -5.69
C LYS A 450 20.53 7.77 -4.40
N ARG A 451 21.73 7.84 -3.84
CA ARG A 451 22.11 7.12 -2.60
C ARG A 451 22.89 8.00 -1.64
#